data_AF-A0A5C0ZTA6-F1
#
_entry.id   AF-A0A5C0ZTA6-F1
#
_cell.length_a   1.000
_cell.length_b   1.000
_cell.length_c   1.000
_cell.angle_alpha   90.00
_cell.angle_beta   90.00
_cell.angle_gamma   90.00
#
_symmetry.space_group_name_H-M   'P 1'
#
loop_
_entity.id
_entity.type
_entity.pdbx_description
1 polymer ?
#
loop_
_entity_poly.entity_id
_entity_poly.type
_entity_poly.pdbx_seq_one_letter_code
_entity_poly.pdbx_strand_id
1 'polypeptide(L)'
;MNKELNELKTKLYKRCHEIVNERIDHAEQGICYAKDAATDDTKSSAGDKYETTREMMQQEINRNERQLAEANRLKYQLDGVSVALASDIVQLGSLVQTNDGLFFLAIALGTVELSPYSFFVISPVSPFGQTMLGKRVGECLTFNKRSYQILAIV
;
A
#
# COMPACT_ATOMS: atom_id res chain seq x y z
N MET A 1 -12.67 14.74 19.80
CA MET A 1 -11.86 13.50 19.69
C MET A 1 -12.35 12.57 18.60
N ASN A 2 -13.51 11.90 18.68
CA ASN A 2 -13.94 10.93 17.63
C ASN A 2 -14.21 11.53 16.25
N LYS A 3 -14.56 12.83 16.15
CA LYS A 3 -14.81 13.50 14.86
C LYS A 3 -13.50 13.76 14.09
N GLU A 4 -12.48 14.27 14.77
CA GLU A 4 -11.17 14.56 14.17
C GLU A 4 -10.47 13.30 13.66
N LEU A 5 -10.50 12.20 14.44
CA LEU A 5 -9.90 10.93 14.01
C LEU A 5 -10.64 10.30 12.82
N ASN A 6 -11.96 10.49 12.70
CA ASN A 6 -12.73 10.04 11.53
C ASN A 6 -12.40 10.86 10.27
N GLU A 7 -12.25 12.17 10.40
CA GLU A 7 -11.78 13.03 9.31
C GLU A 7 -10.36 12.62 8.88
N LEU A 8 -9.49 12.31 9.83
CA LEU A 8 -8.13 11.85 9.59
C LEU A 8 -8.10 10.49 8.89
N LYS A 9 -8.92 9.53 9.33
CA LYS A 9 -9.12 8.22 8.68
C LYS A 9 -9.57 8.39 7.22
N THR A 10 -10.50 9.31 6.96
CA THR A 10 -10.98 9.58 5.59
C THR A 10 -9.89 10.18 4.71
N LYS A 11 -9.13 11.15 5.24
CA LYS A 11 -7.96 11.72 4.54
C LYS A 11 -6.89 10.67 4.28
N LEU A 12 -6.62 9.79 5.24
CA LEU A 12 -5.65 8.70 5.12
C LEU A 12 -6.08 7.69 4.06
N TYR A 13 -7.34 7.29 4.06
CA TYR A 13 -7.90 6.42 3.05
C TYR A 13 -7.74 7.00 1.64
N LYS A 14 -8.05 8.29 1.48
CA LYS A 14 -7.83 9.00 0.20
C LYS A 14 -6.34 9.04 -0.17
N ARG A 15 -5.44 9.34 0.77
CA ARG A 15 -3.99 9.36 0.50
C ARG A 15 -3.47 7.98 0.11
N CYS A 16 -3.99 6.90 0.70
CA CYS A 16 -3.66 5.53 0.30
C CYS A 16 -4.04 5.27 -1.15
N HIS A 17 -5.23 5.72 -1.58
CA HIS A 17 -5.66 5.62 -2.99
C HIS A 17 -4.75 6.39 -3.92
N GLU A 18 -4.37 7.62 -3.57
CA GLU A 18 -3.42 8.42 -4.35
C GLU A 18 -2.09 7.69 -4.53
N ILE A 19 -1.50 7.15 -3.45
CA ILE A 19 -0.25 6.39 -3.50
C ILE A 19 -0.37 5.14 -4.39
N VAL A 20 -1.48 4.42 -4.31
CA VAL A 20 -1.70 3.22 -5.13
C VAL A 20 -1.84 3.59 -6.61
N ASN A 21 -2.57 4.66 -6.93
CA ASN A 21 -2.70 5.14 -8.30
C ASN A 21 -1.37 5.66 -8.84
N GLU A 22 -0.59 6.41 -8.06
CA GLU A 22 0.77 6.83 -8.42
C GLU A 22 1.67 5.62 -8.78
N ARG A 23 1.54 4.49 -8.06
CA ARG A 23 2.27 3.25 -8.39
C ARG A 23 1.80 2.59 -9.68
N ILE A 24 0.49 2.63 -9.95
CA ILE A 24 -0.08 2.13 -11.22
C ILE A 24 0.46 2.98 -12.38
N ASP A 25 0.33 4.30 -12.29
CA ASP A 25 0.76 5.25 -13.32
C ASP A 25 2.26 5.08 -13.63
N HIS A 26 3.10 4.98 -12.60
CA HIS A 26 4.54 4.76 -12.79
C HIS A 26 4.85 3.42 -13.48
N ALA A 27 4.16 2.33 -13.11
CA ALA A 27 4.38 1.04 -13.73
C ALA A 27 3.92 1.02 -15.20
N GLU A 28 2.78 1.65 -15.50
CA GLU A 28 2.28 1.79 -16.88
C GLU A 28 3.22 2.64 -17.74
N GLN A 29 3.72 3.76 -17.22
CA GLN A 29 4.73 4.58 -17.88
C GLN A 29 6.02 3.78 -18.14
N GLY A 30 6.48 3.00 -17.16
CA GLY A 30 7.65 2.13 -17.32
C GLY A 30 7.49 1.09 -18.43
N ILE A 31 6.29 0.50 -18.56
CA ILE A 31 5.96 -0.42 -19.65
C ILE A 31 6.00 0.30 -21.00
N CYS A 32 5.39 1.49 -21.12
CA CYS A 32 5.40 2.27 -22.36
C CYS A 32 6.82 2.62 -22.78
N TYR A 33 7.64 3.16 -21.87
CA TYR A 33 9.03 3.52 -22.18
C TYR A 33 9.87 2.33 -22.62
N ALA A 34 9.73 1.16 -21.97
CA ALA A 34 10.47 -0.04 -22.35
C ALA A 34 10.03 -0.58 -23.73
N LYS A 35 8.74 -0.45 -24.07
CA LYS A 35 8.20 -0.82 -25.40
C LYS A 35 8.68 0.11 -26.51
N ASP A 36 8.68 1.42 -26.25
CA ASP A 36 9.16 2.42 -27.21
C ASP A 36 10.65 2.24 -27.47
N ALA A 37 11.46 2.06 -26.42
CA ALA A 37 12.89 1.78 -26.53
C ALA A 37 13.19 0.49 -27.31
N ALA A 38 12.42 -0.59 -27.05
CA ALA A 38 12.55 -1.83 -27.80
C ALA A 38 12.24 -1.64 -29.30
N THR A 39 11.28 -0.76 -29.64
CA THR A 39 10.84 -0.51 -31.01
C THR A 39 11.81 0.41 -31.77
N ASP A 40 12.34 1.46 -31.13
CA ASP A 40 13.31 2.35 -31.77
C ASP A 40 14.65 1.66 -32.07
N ASP A 41 15.05 0.71 -31.22
CA ASP A 41 16.23 -0.12 -31.49
C ASP A 41 16.00 -0.99 -32.74
N THR A 42 14.75 -1.43 -33.03
CA THR A 42 14.40 -2.20 -34.24
C THR A 42 14.59 -1.49 -35.59
N LYS A 43 14.73 -0.16 -35.59
CA LYS A 43 14.92 0.61 -36.82
C LYS A 43 16.39 0.95 -37.12
N SER A 44 17.32 0.74 -36.18
CA SER A 44 18.61 1.46 -36.19
C SER A 44 19.89 0.61 -36.27
N SER A 45 19.85 -0.73 -36.44
CA SER A 45 21.11 -1.52 -36.45
C SER A 45 21.06 -2.86 -37.19
N ALA A 46 22.22 -3.28 -37.70
CA ALA A 46 22.48 -4.51 -38.46
C ALA A 46 23.38 -5.46 -37.64
N GLY A 47 22.84 -6.57 -37.11
CA GLY A 47 23.59 -7.70 -36.52
C GLY A 47 23.77 -7.75 -34.99
N ASP A 48 24.00 -8.97 -34.46
CA ASP A 48 24.30 -9.54 -33.11
C ASP A 48 24.08 -8.72 -31.80
N LYS A 49 24.27 -7.40 -31.78
CA LYS A 49 24.00 -6.56 -30.59
C LYS A 49 22.51 -6.43 -30.23
N TYR A 50 21.63 -6.81 -31.16
CA TYR A 50 20.18 -6.71 -31.04
C TYR A 50 19.57 -7.62 -29.98
N GLU A 51 20.11 -8.83 -29.82
CA GLU A 51 19.49 -9.84 -28.96
C GLU A 51 19.56 -9.39 -27.49
N THR A 52 20.69 -8.83 -27.05
CA THR A 52 20.87 -8.40 -25.66
C THR A 52 20.04 -7.17 -25.30
N THR A 53 19.98 -6.13 -26.15
CA THR A 53 19.17 -4.93 -25.85
C THR A 53 17.67 -5.25 -25.81
N ARG A 54 17.20 -6.08 -26.75
CA ARG A 54 15.81 -6.52 -26.79
C ARG A 54 15.45 -7.39 -25.59
N GLU A 55 16.31 -8.31 -25.19
CA GLU A 55 16.13 -9.11 -23.99
C GLU A 55 16.09 -8.26 -22.72
N MET A 56 16.95 -7.25 -22.60
CA MET A 56 16.95 -6.30 -21.48
C MET A 56 15.63 -5.50 -21.42
N MET A 57 15.14 -4.98 -22.55
CA MET A 57 13.86 -4.26 -22.56
C MET A 57 12.68 -5.18 -22.23
N GLN A 58 12.71 -6.44 -22.68
CA GLN A 58 11.70 -7.42 -22.29
C GLN A 58 11.72 -7.72 -20.79
N GLN A 59 12.91 -7.79 -20.17
CA GLN A 59 13.03 -7.94 -18.72
C GLN A 59 12.44 -6.74 -17.97
N GLU A 60 12.67 -5.52 -18.45
CA GLU A 60 12.08 -4.32 -17.87
C GLU A 60 10.56 -4.27 -18.05
N ILE A 61 10.02 -4.66 -19.21
CA ILE A 61 8.56 -4.82 -19.39
C ILE A 61 8.01 -5.80 -18.35
N ASN A 62 8.60 -7.01 -18.26
CA ASN A 62 8.14 -8.04 -17.34
C ASN A 62 8.23 -7.58 -15.87
N ARG A 63 9.23 -6.77 -15.52
CA ARG A 63 9.38 -6.19 -14.18
C ARG A 63 8.27 -5.19 -13.87
N ASN A 64 7.99 -4.27 -14.79
CA ASN A 64 6.93 -3.27 -14.62
C ASN A 64 5.54 -3.92 -14.62
N GLU A 65 5.30 -4.96 -15.43
CA GLU A 65 4.05 -5.73 -15.42
C GLU A 65 3.79 -6.40 -14.06
N ARG A 66 4.83 -6.95 -13.40
CA ARG A 66 4.70 -7.49 -12.04
C ARG A 66 4.35 -6.40 -11.02
N GLN A 67 4.96 -5.22 -11.14
CA GLN A 67 4.64 -4.08 -10.27
C GLN A 67 3.20 -3.59 -10.49
N LEU A 68 2.77 -3.50 -11.74
CA LEU A 68 1.41 -3.13 -12.12
C LEU A 68 0.38 -4.13 -11.58
N ALA A 69 0.65 -5.43 -11.69
CA ALA A 69 -0.22 -6.48 -11.14
C ALA A 69 -0.36 -6.35 -9.62
N GLU A 70 0.74 -6.13 -8.90
CA GLU A 70 0.68 -5.95 -7.44
C GLU A 70 -0.03 -4.64 -7.05
N ALA A 71 0.22 -3.54 -7.76
CA ALA A 71 -0.44 -2.27 -7.50
C ALA A 71 -1.97 -2.36 -7.73
N ASN A 72 -2.39 -3.05 -8.79
CA ASN A 72 -3.82 -3.33 -9.03
C ASN A 72 -4.42 -4.25 -7.96
N ARG A 73 -3.68 -5.24 -7.45
CA ARG A 73 -4.12 -6.07 -6.32
C ARG A 73 -4.34 -5.25 -5.07
N LEU A 74 -3.41 -4.34 -4.75
CA LEU A 74 -3.55 -3.41 -3.62
C LEU A 74 -4.74 -2.48 -3.82
N LYS A 75 -4.95 -1.96 -5.04
CA LYS A 75 -6.11 -1.12 -5.37
C LYS A 75 -7.42 -1.85 -5.12
N TYR A 76 -7.56 -3.07 -5.65
CA TYR A 76 -8.75 -3.89 -5.46
C TYR A 76 -9.04 -4.16 -3.97
N GLN A 77 -8.00 -4.47 -3.19
CA GLN A 77 -8.15 -4.65 -1.75
C GLN A 77 -8.59 -3.37 -1.05
N LEU A 78 -8.00 -2.23 -1.42
CA LEU A 78 -8.30 -0.93 -0.82
C LEU A 78 -9.71 -0.46 -1.17
N ASP A 79 -10.17 -0.66 -2.41
CA ASP A 79 -11.54 -0.35 -2.85
C ASP A 79 -12.60 -1.11 -2.02
N GLY A 80 -12.26 -2.30 -1.51
CA GLY A 80 -13.12 -3.10 -0.64
C GLY A 80 -13.16 -2.65 0.83
N VAL A 81 -12.36 -1.66 1.22
CA VAL A 81 -12.29 -1.18 2.61
C VAL A 81 -13.41 -0.18 2.90
N SER A 82 -14.25 -0.50 3.89
CA SER A 82 -15.26 0.42 4.39
C SER A 82 -14.71 1.25 5.55
N VAL A 83 -14.59 2.56 5.34
CA VAL A 83 -14.15 3.52 6.40
C VAL A 83 -15.32 4.23 7.09
N ALA A 84 -16.56 3.98 6.68
CA ALA A 84 -17.75 4.66 7.21
C ALA A 84 -18.26 4.08 8.54
N LEU A 85 -17.91 2.82 8.84
CA LEU A 85 -18.42 2.12 10.01
C LEU A 85 -17.52 2.38 11.22
N ALA A 86 -18.12 2.95 12.27
CA ALA A 86 -17.50 2.90 13.60
C ALA A 86 -17.56 1.46 14.12
N SER A 87 -16.53 1.04 14.84
CA SER A 87 -16.43 -0.30 15.39
C SER A 87 -15.73 -0.27 16.74
N ASP A 88 -16.24 -1.07 17.68
CA ASP A 88 -15.62 -1.26 18.99
C ASP A 88 -14.45 -2.25 18.96
N ILE A 89 -14.31 -2.98 17.85
CA ILE A 89 -13.22 -3.92 17.59
C ILE A 89 -12.35 -3.46 16.42
N VAL A 90 -11.07 -3.80 16.48
CA VAL A 90 -10.14 -3.60 15.37
C VAL A 90 -10.52 -4.52 14.21
N GLN A 91 -10.79 -3.95 13.05
CA GLN A 91 -11.16 -4.68 11.83
C GLN A 91 -10.58 -3.99 10.58
N LEU A 92 -10.86 -4.56 9.41
CA LEU A 92 -10.51 -3.93 8.14
C LEU A 92 -11.19 -2.55 8.04
N GLY A 93 -10.39 -1.52 7.75
CA GLY A 93 -10.81 -0.11 7.72
C GLY A 93 -10.67 0.62 9.05
N SER A 94 -10.26 -0.04 10.13
CA SER A 94 -10.03 0.62 11.42
C SER A 94 -8.75 1.45 11.43
N LEU A 95 -8.85 2.67 11.95
CA LEU A 95 -7.72 3.45 12.42
C LEU A 95 -7.54 3.19 13.93
N VAL A 96 -6.40 2.64 14.28
CA VAL A 96 -6.07 2.21 15.64
C VAL A 96 -4.96 3.09 16.19
N GLN A 97 -5.24 3.75 17.31
CA GLN A 97 -4.23 4.43 18.09
C GLN A 97 -3.70 3.49 19.15
N THR A 98 -2.38 3.37 19.21
CA THR A 98 -1.69 2.65 20.28
C THR A 98 -0.79 3.59 21.06
N ASN A 99 -0.19 3.09 22.14
CA ASN A 99 0.88 3.78 22.87
C ASN A 99 2.19 3.96 22.07
N ASP A 100 2.34 3.28 20.92
CA ASP A 100 3.57 3.29 20.10
C ASP A 100 3.27 3.65 18.62
N GLY A 101 2.20 4.42 18.37
CA GLY A 101 1.89 4.97 17.05
C GLY A 101 0.47 4.74 16.55
N LEU A 102 0.22 5.22 15.33
CA LEU A 102 -1.07 5.15 14.63
C LEU A 102 -0.99 4.08 13.53
N PHE A 103 -1.96 3.17 13.54
CA PHE A 103 -2.02 2.03 12.64
C PHE A 103 -3.33 2.05 11.87
N PHE A 104 -3.28 1.92 10.56
CA PHE A 104 -4.47 1.79 9.72
C PHE A 104 -4.51 0.40 9.11
N LEU A 105 -5.51 -0.38 9.48
CA LEU A 105 -5.68 -1.74 8.98
C LEU A 105 -6.42 -1.70 7.65
N ALA A 106 -5.68 -1.74 6.55
CA ALA A 106 -6.23 -1.75 5.19
C ALA A 106 -5.39 -2.68 4.31
N ILE A 107 -4.34 -2.14 3.70
CA ILE A 107 -3.44 -2.84 2.78
C ILE A 107 -1.98 -2.69 3.23
N ALA A 108 -1.06 -3.43 2.62
CA ALA A 108 0.36 -3.34 2.95
C ALA A 108 1.03 -2.19 2.19
N LEU A 109 0.88 -0.94 2.68
CA LEU A 109 1.57 0.23 2.11
C LEU A 109 2.79 0.68 2.93
N GLY A 110 2.91 0.23 4.19
CA GLY A 110 3.97 0.69 5.08
C GLY A 110 3.62 2.06 5.67
N THR A 111 4.60 2.94 5.79
CA THR A 111 4.40 4.26 6.40
C THR A 111 3.78 5.25 5.40
N VAL A 112 2.71 5.92 5.80
CA VAL A 112 2.05 6.98 5.06
C VAL A 112 2.01 8.25 5.91
N GLU A 113 2.55 9.32 5.37
CA GLU A 113 2.62 10.62 6.04
C GLU A 113 1.40 11.48 5.70
N LEU A 114 0.77 12.04 6.72
CA LEU A 114 -0.25 13.08 6.62
C LEU A 114 0.01 14.10 7.73
N SER A 115 0.78 15.13 7.37
CA SER A 115 1.29 16.12 8.31
C SER A 115 0.23 16.63 9.29
N PRO A 116 0.53 16.63 10.61
CA PRO A 116 1.81 16.29 11.24
C PRO A 116 1.97 14.81 11.64
N TYR A 117 1.06 13.93 11.21
CA TYR A 117 0.99 12.54 11.66
C TYR A 117 1.61 11.56 10.66
N SER A 118 2.19 10.48 11.20
CA SER A 118 2.68 9.33 10.45
C SER A 118 1.83 8.10 10.80
N PHE A 119 1.41 7.36 9.77
CA PHE A 119 0.53 6.19 9.90
C PHE A 119 1.20 4.94 9.36
N PHE A 120 1.14 3.86 10.12
CA PHE A 120 1.48 2.53 9.63
C PHE A 120 0.27 1.90 8.97
N VAL A 121 0.26 1.87 7.64
CA VAL A 121 -0.80 1.24 6.85
C VAL A 121 -0.42 -0.22 6.61
N ILE A 122 -1.12 -1.09 7.32
CA ILE A 122 -0.83 -2.53 7.39
C ILE A 122 -2.01 -3.35 6.91
N SER A 123 -1.72 -4.51 6.32
CA SER A 123 -2.76 -5.47 5.96
C SER A 123 -3.21 -6.28 7.17
N PRO A 124 -4.52 -6.57 7.35
CA PRO A 124 -4.99 -7.43 8.44
C PRO A 124 -4.46 -8.87 8.33
N VAL A 125 -4.04 -9.32 7.14
CA VAL A 125 -3.44 -10.66 6.97
C VAL A 125 -1.95 -10.71 7.28
N SER A 126 -1.31 -9.57 7.54
CA SER A 126 0.10 -9.53 7.97
C SER A 126 0.28 -10.08 9.38
N PRO A 127 1.47 -10.60 9.76
CA PRO A 127 1.71 -11.13 11.11
C PRO A 127 1.35 -10.16 12.23
N PHE A 128 1.59 -8.87 12.03
CA PHE A 128 1.20 -7.84 13.00
C PHE A 128 -0.29 -7.48 12.91
N GLY A 129 -0.85 -7.37 11.70
CA GLY A 129 -2.29 -7.13 11.53
C GLY A 129 -3.16 -8.20 12.19
N GLN A 130 -2.74 -9.47 12.11
CA GLN A 130 -3.44 -10.60 12.73
C GLN A 130 -3.47 -10.53 14.26
N THR A 131 -2.43 -9.99 14.91
CA THR A 131 -2.42 -9.85 16.38
C THR A 131 -3.30 -8.70 16.87
N MET A 132 -3.54 -7.70 16.02
CA MET A 132 -4.44 -6.58 16.31
C MET A 132 -5.90 -6.89 16.01
N LEU A 133 -6.17 -7.74 15.01
CA LEU A 133 -7.52 -8.02 14.53
C LEU A 133 -8.43 -8.56 15.65
N GLY A 134 -9.63 -7.97 15.78
CA GLY A 134 -10.63 -8.34 16.79
C GLY A 134 -10.39 -7.77 18.19
N LYS A 135 -9.25 -7.09 18.43
CA LYS A 135 -8.94 -6.49 19.72
C LYS A 135 -9.81 -5.25 20.00
N ARG A 136 -9.98 -4.92 21.29
CA ARG A 136 -10.75 -3.77 21.79
C ARG A 136 -9.84 -2.73 22.44
N VAL A 137 -10.38 -1.52 22.62
CA VAL A 137 -9.73 -0.46 23.40
C VAL A 137 -9.41 -0.96 24.81
N GLY A 138 -8.20 -0.69 25.28
CA GLY A 138 -7.66 -1.12 26.57
C GLY A 138 -6.90 -2.44 26.51
N GLU A 139 -7.09 -3.27 25.49
CA GLU A 139 -6.37 -4.52 25.35
C GLU A 139 -4.91 -4.32 24.93
N CYS A 140 -4.06 -5.24 25.38
CA CYS A 140 -2.65 -5.29 25.05
C CYS A 140 -2.34 -6.43 24.08
N LEU A 141 -1.36 -6.22 23.22
CA LEU A 141 -0.80 -7.21 22.31
C LEU A 141 0.72 -7.10 22.29
N THR A 142 1.39 -8.20 22.00
CA THR A 142 2.85 -8.24 21.91
C THR A 142 3.26 -8.67 20.51
N PHE A 143 4.20 -7.93 19.93
CA PHE A 143 4.80 -8.26 18.64
C PHE A 143 6.28 -7.91 18.66
N ASN A 144 7.13 -8.81 18.16
CA ASN A 144 8.59 -8.62 18.16
C ASN A 144 9.16 -8.18 19.52
N LYS A 145 8.68 -8.78 20.63
CA LYS A 145 9.06 -8.45 22.02
C LYS A 145 8.70 -7.03 22.49
N ARG A 146 7.89 -6.30 21.73
CA ARG A 146 7.31 -5.00 22.12
C ARG A 146 5.84 -5.17 22.48
N SER A 147 5.38 -4.41 23.47
CA SER A 147 3.99 -4.41 23.93
C SER A 147 3.26 -3.16 23.47
N TYR A 148 2.12 -3.36 22.84
CA TYR A 148 1.23 -2.33 22.32
C TYR A 148 -0.09 -2.39 23.09
N GLN A 149 -0.55 -1.26 23.58
CA GLN A 149 -1.88 -1.10 24.16
C GLN A 149 -2.74 -0.30 23.19
N ILE A 150 -3.95 -0.78 22.94
CA ILE A 150 -4.93 -0.07 22.11
C ILE A 150 -5.56 1.05 22.93
N LEU A 151 -5.34 2.29 22.51
CA LEU A 151 -5.84 3.48 23.18
C LEU A 151 -7.14 3.99 22.57
N ALA A 152 -7.30 3.84 21.24
CA ALA A 152 -8.52 4.21 20.54
C ALA A 152 -8.67 3.40 19.23
N ILE A 153 -9.93 3.20 18.81
CA ILE A 153 -10.31 2.58 17.53
C ILE A 153 -11.33 3.50 16.90
N VAL A 154 -11.13 3.86 15.63
CA VAL A 154 -12.04 4.70 14.86
C VAL A 154 -12.28 4.14 13.48
#